data_AF-A0A8T4YH23-F1
#
_entry.id   AF-A0A8T4YH23-F1
#
_cell.length_a   1.000
_cell.length_b   1.000
_cell.length_c   1.000
_cell.angle_alpha   90.00
_cell.angle_beta   90.00
_cell.angle_gamma   90.00
#
_symmetry.space_group_name_H-M   'P 1'
#
loop_
_entity.id
_entity.type
_entity.pdbx_description
1 polymer ?
#
loop_
_entity_poly.entity_id
_entity_poly.type
_entity_poly.pdbx_seq_one_letter_code
_entity_poly.pdbx_strand_id
1 'polypeptide(L)'
;MRELKDEMNLAMMLITHDLSVIAETCEKVAIMYAGKIVEYGDVVTVFKEPLHPYTRGLMGAFPSIKAAKRNIASIPGFPPNLLNPPPGCRFHPRCPYAKDMCRREEPRLIKVGGTHHVACHSVEMT
;
A
#
# COMPACT_ATOMS: atom_id res chain seq x y z
N MET A 1 15.62 17.85 4.21
CA MET A 1 15.77 16.72 3.25
C MET A 1 15.26 17.08 1.87
N ARG A 2 14.04 17.64 1.73
CA ARG A 2 13.51 18.07 0.44
C ARG A 2 14.37 19.16 -0.23
N GLU A 3 14.77 20.18 0.54
CA GLU A 3 15.65 21.26 0.06
C GLU A 3 16.99 20.73 -0.46
N LEU A 4 17.69 19.87 0.31
CA LEU A 4 18.92 19.22 -0.16
C LEU A 4 18.74 18.38 -1.44
N LYS A 5 17.59 17.70 -1.58
CA LYS A 5 17.28 16.92 -2.79
C LYS A 5 17.22 17.83 -4.01
N ASP A 6 16.52 18.96 -3.87
CA ASP A 6 16.25 19.90 -4.96
C ASP A 6 17.51 20.71 -5.31
N GLU A 7 18.29 21.14 -4.30
CA GLU A 7 19.53 21.89 -4.49
C GLU A 7 20.66 21.04 -5.12
N MET A 8 20.73 19.74 -4.77
CA MET A 8 21.81 18.86 -5.22
C MET A 8 21.41 17.95 -6.38
N ASN A 9 20.17 18.06 -6.89
CA ASN A 9 19.59 17.22 -7.95
C ASN A 9 19.78 15.71 -7.67
N LEU A 10 19.42 15.27 -6.47
CA LEU A 10 19.63 13.90 -6.00
C LEU A 10 18.37 13.04 -6.13
N ALA A 11 18.54 11.75 -6.44
CA ALA A 11 17.48 10.77 -6.24
C ALA A 11 17.53 10.25 -4.79
N MET A 12 16.40 10.33 -4.09
CA MET A 12 16.28 9.87 -2.70
C MET A 12 15.25 8.74 -2.59
N MET A 13 15.62 7.65 -1.92
CA MET A 13 14.72 6.56 -1.57
C MET A 13 14.61 6.47 -0.05
N LEU A 14 13.39 6.66 0.47
CA LEU A 14 13.09 6.57 1.89
C LEU A 14 12.35 5.26 2.18
N ILE A 15 12.81 4.52 3.19
CA ILE A 15 12.13 3.32 3.69
C ILE A 15 11.64 3.61 5.10
N THR A 16 10.32 3.64 5.28
CA THR A 16 9.69 3.89 6.58
C THR A 16 8.35 3.16 6.69
N HIS A 17 7.88 2.98 7.92
CA HIS A 17 6.55 2.47 8.23
C HIS A 17 5.55 3.60 8.53
N ASP A 18 6.02 4.84 8.63
CA ASP A 18 5.19 6.01 8.91
C ASP A 18 4.70 6.66 7.61
N LEU A 19 3.40 6.53 7.35
CA LEU A 19 2.75 7.12 6.19
C LEU A 19 2.74 8.65 6.22
N SER A 20 2.80 9.27 7.40
CA SER A 20 2.81 10.73 7.56
C SER A 20 4.10 11.33 6.99
N VAL A 21 5.24 10.68 7.27
CA VAL A 21 6.54 11.09 6.74
C VAL A 21 6.58 10.94 5.22
N ILE A 22 5.99 9.86 4.69
CA ILE A 22 5.89 9.64 3.23
C ILE A 22 5.06 10.75 2.58
N ALA A 23 3.91 11.10 3.19
CA ALA A 23 3.01 12.14 2.69
C ALA A 23 3.68 13.53 2.59
N GLU A 24 4.61 13.82 3.49
CA GLU A 24 5.31 15.11 3.55
C GLU A 24 6.55 15.16 2.63
N THR A 25 7.25 14.03 2.46
CA THR A 25 8.62 14.04 1.91
C THR A 25 8.76 13.39 0.53
N CYS A 26 7.83 12.53 0.12
CA CYS A 26 7.96 11.73 -1.10
C CYS A 26 6.98 12.15 -2.21
N GLU A 27 7.40 11.98 -3.46
CA GLU A 27 6.54 12.18 -4.64
C GLU A 27 5.81 10.89 -5.04
N LYS A 28 6.47 9.74 -4.85
CA LYS A 28 5.96 8.40 -5.16
C LYS A 28 6.12 7.49 -3.94
N VAL A 29 5.23 6.51 -3.83
CA VAL A 29 5.22 5.52 -2.75
C VAL A 29 5.07 4.11 -3.31
N ALA A 30 5.82 3.17 -2.75
CA ALA A 30 5.61 1.73 -2.92
C ALA A 30 5.18 1.15 -1.58
N ILE A 31 3.95 0.63 -1.49
CA ILE A 31 3.45 -0.06 -0.31
C ILE A 31 3.76 -1.54 -0.46
N MET A 32 4.41 -2.09 0.57
CA MET A 32 4.81 -3.49 0.61
C MET A 32 4.08 -4.26 1.70
N TYR A 33 3.76 -5.51 1.43
CA TYR A 33 3.28 -6.45 2.42
C TYR A 33 4.00 -7.79 2.28
N ALA A 34 4.57 -8.27 3.38
CA ALA A 34 5.25 -9.56 3.44
C ALA A 34 6.24 -9.77 2.27
N GLY A 35 7.06 -8.76 1.95
CA GLY A 35 8.07 -8.84 0.88
C GLY A 35 7.55 -8.70 -0.55
N LYS A 36 6.30 -8.28 -0.75
CA LYS A 36 5.72 -8.02 -2.08
C LYS A 36 5.22 -6.58 -2.17
N ILE A 37 5.48 -5.90 -3.28
CA ILE A 37 4.84 -4.61 -3.58
C ILE A 37 3.39 -4.90 -3.89
N VAL A 38 2.48 -4.34 -3.08
CA VAL A 38 1.04 -4.52 -3.26
C VAL A 38 0.40 -3.34 -3.96
N GLU A 39 1.02 -2.16 -3.88
CA GLU A 39 0.53 -0.94 -4.50
C GLU A 39 1.67 0.06 -4.70
N TYR A 40 1.66 0.78 -5.82
CA TYR A 40 2.69 1.76 -6.18
C TYR A 40 2.10 2.92 -6.97
N GLY A 41 2.53 4.15 -6.73
CA GLY A 41 2.07 5.30 -7.51
C GLY A 41 2.55 6.62 -6.93
N ASP A 42 2.04 7.73 -7.45
CA ASP A 42 2.21 9.01 -6.80
C ASP A 42 1.53 9.01 -5.43
N VAL A 43 2.14 9.71 -4.47
CA VAL A 43 1.69 9.73 -3.07
C VAL A 43 0.24 10.19 -2.95
N VAL A 44 -0.16 11.20 -3.72
CA VAL A 44 -1.50 11.78 -3.63
C VAL A 44 -2.56 10.78 -4.06
N THR A 45 -2.39 10.12 -5.21
CA THR A 45 -3.33 9.13 -5.73
C THR A 45 -3.42 7.92 -4.80
N VAL A 46 -2.29 7.35 -4.37
CA VAL A 46 -2.28 6.16 -3.49
C VAL A 46 -2.96 6.44 -2.14
N PHE A 47 -2.81 7.65 -1.59
CA PHE A 47 -3.41 8.02 -0.31
C PHE A 47 -4.90 8.36 -0.42
N LYS A 48 -5.33 9.00 -1.52
CA LYS A 48 -6.73 9.39 -1.73
C LYS A 48 -7.59 8.23 -2.25
N GLU A 49 -7.04 7.41 -3.13
CA GLU A 49 -7.74 6.33 -3.82
C GLU A 49 -6.99 5.00 -3.66
N PRO A 50 -6.73 4.53 -2.42
CA PRO A 50 -6.05 3.26 -2.20
C PRO A 50 -6.88 2.10 -2.77
N LEU A 51 -6.25 1.28 -3.60
CA LEU A 51 -6.89 0.17 -4.30
C LEU A 51 -6.70 -1.15 -3.56
N HIS A 52 -5.50 -1.43 -3.08
CA HIS A 52 -5.24 -2.70 -2.40
C HIS A 52 -5.92 -2.71 -1.02
N PRO A 53 -6.62 -3.80 -0.62
CA PRO A 53 -7.27 -3.89 0.69
C PRO A 53 -6.34 -3.64 1.88
N TYR A 54 -5.06 -4.01 1.76
CA TYR A 54 -4.04 -3.67 2.76
C TYR A 54 -3.81 -2.16 2.87
N THR A 55 -3.57 -1.47 1.75
CA THR A 55 -3.38 -0.01 1.71
C THR A 55 -4.61 0.72 2.23
N ARG A 56 -5.82 0.27 1.87
CA ARG A 56 -7.08 0.80 2.43
C ARG A 56 -7.12 0.67 3.96
N GLY A 57 -6.72 -0.49 4.47
CA GLY A 57 -6.61 -0.74 5.90
C GLY A 57 -5.59 0.18 6.58
N LEU A 58 -4.43 0.42 5.94
CA LEU A 58 -3.45 1.38 6.44
C LEU A 58 -4.06 2.79 6.49
N MET A 59 -4.64 3.29 5.41
CA MET A 59 -5.25 4.63 5.39
C MET A 59 -6.38 4.77 6.41
N GLY A 60 -7.15 3.70 6.67
CA GLY A 60 -8.18 3.69 7.71
C GLY A 60 -7.65 3.70 9.15
N ALA A 61 -6.40 3.28 9.35
CA ALA A 61 -5.73 3.31 10.65
C ALA A 61 -5.08 4.67 10.96
N PHE A 62 -4.90 5.54 9.96
CA PHE A 62 -4.37 6.89 10.13
C PHE A 62 -5.51 7.93 10.21
N PRO A 63 -5.77 8.53 11.38
CA PRO A 63 -6.82 9.53 11.53
C PRO A 63 -6.46 10.83 10.81
N SER A 64 -7.41 11.42 10.09
CA SER A 64 -7.27 12.80 9.62
C SER A 64 -7.43 13.77 10.80
N ILE A 65 -6.45 14.66 10.98
CA ILE A 65 -6.48 15.70 12.03
C ILE A 65 -7.68 16.66 11.85
N LYS A 66 -8.17 16.83 10.62
CA LYS A 66 -9.27 17.75 10.28
C LYS A 66 -10.66 17.09 10.27
N ALA A 67 -10.74 15.76 10.25
CA ALA A 67 -12.02 15.05 10.17
C ALA A 67 -12.58 14.75 11.57
N ALA A 68 -13.90 14.64 11.68
CA ALA A 68 -14.56 14.16 12.90
C ALA A 68 -13.94 12.81 13.35
N LYS A 69 -13.85 12.58 14.68
CA LYS A 69 -13.33 11.32 15.26
C LYS A 69 -14.00 10.12 14.58
N ARG A 70 -13.24 9.39 13.76
CA ARG A 70 -13.64 8.12 13.17
C ARG A 70 -13.16 6.98 14.07
N ASN A 71 -13.91 5.88 14.11
CA ASN A 71 -13.44 4.64 14.69
C ASN A 71 -12.20 4.18 13.90
N ILE A 72 -11.06 4.10 14.57
CA ILE A 72 -9.81 3.64 13.98
C ILE A 72 -9.95 2.14 13.73
N ALA A 73 -10.06 1.75 12.46
CA ALA A 73 -10.13 0.35 12.07
C ALA A 73 -8.70 -0.19 11.96
N SER A 74 -8.34 -1.14 12.83
CA SER A 74 -7.08 -1.86 12.70
C SER A 74 -7.23 -3.04 11.74
N ILE A 75 -6.15 -3.41 11.07
CA ILE A 75 -6.12 -4.61 10.23
C ILE A 75 -6.03 -5.84 11.14
N PRO A 76 -7.04 -6.72 11.17
CA PRO A 76 -7.09 -7.83 12.11
C PRO A 76 -5.95 -8.84 11.86
N GLY A 77 -5.59 -9.58 12.91
CA GLY A 77 -4.58 -10.64 12.86
C GLY A 77 -3.13 -10.13 12.77
N PHE A 78 -2.21 -11.08 12.62
CA PHE A 78 -0.76 -10.83 12.60
C PHE A 78 -0.17 -11.02 11.18
N PRO A 79 0.97 -10.37 10.86
CA PRO A 79 1.71 -10.65 9.63
C PRO A 79 2.05 -12.15 9.50
N PRO A 80 2.15 -12.69 8.27
CA PRO A 80 2.45 -14.09 8.06
C PRO A 80 3.90 -14.42 8.45
N ASN A 81 4.15 -15.69 8.75
CA ASN A 81 5.50 -16.21 8.83
C ASN A 81 6.14 -16.17 7.42
N LEU A 82 7.29 -15.50 7.29
CA LEU A 82 7.98 -15.33 6.01
C LEU A 82 8.83 -16.54 5.61
N LEU A 83 9.09 -17.51 6.51
CA LEU A 83 9.72 -18.79 6.16
C LEU A 83 8.79 -19.66 5.33
N ASN A 84 7.48 -19.61 5.62
CA ASN A 84 6.43 -20.32 4.91
C ASN A 84 5.26 -19.37 4.64
N PRO A 85 5.41 -18.44 3.68
CA PRO A 85 4.38 -17.44 3.41
C PRO A 85 3.13 -18.09 2.80
N PRO A 86 1.94 -17.52 3.02
CA PRO A 86 0.72 -17.98 2.38
C PRO A 86 0.88 -18.02 0.84
N PRO A 87 0.34 -19.06 0.16
CA PRO A 87 0.35 -19.12 -1.28
C PRO A 87 -0.51 -18.00 -1.90
N GLY A 88 -0.29 -17.75 -3.19
CA GLY A 88 -0.98 -16.71 -3.93
C GLY A 88 -0.75 -15.30 -3.37
N CYS A 89 -1.83 -14.55 -3.14
CA CYS A 89 -1.76 -13.24 -2.49
C CYS A 89 -1.39 -13.40 -1.01
N ARG A 90 -0.22 -12.93 -0.58
CA ARG A 90 0.24 -13.05 0.82
C ARG A 90 -0.68 -12.37 1.85
N PHE A 91 -1.53 -11.44 1.41
CA PHE A 91 -2.50 -10.76 2.26
C PHE A 91 -3.85 -11.48 2.36
N HIS A 92 -4.11 -12.53 1.56
CA HIS A 92 -5.41 -13.21 1.55
C HIS A 92 -5.91 -13.70 2.92
N PRO A 93 -5.07 -14.12 3.90
CA PRO A 93 -5.58 -14.59 5.19
C PRO A 93 -6.20 -13.47 6.04
N ARG A 94 -5.87 -12.20 5.75
CA ARG A 94 -6.33 -11.01 6.49
C ARG A 94 -7.21 -10.09 5.64
N CYS A 95 -7.35 -10.41 4.35
CA CYS A 95 -8.11 -9.61 3.41
C CYS A 95 -9.61 -9.92 3.59
N PRO A 96 -10.47 -8.92 3.89
CA PRO A 96 -11.92 -9.14 4.00
C PRO A 96 -12.58 -9.46 2.65
N TYR A 97 -11.87 -9.23 1.53
CA TYR A 97 -12.34 -9.47 0.17
C TYR A 97 -11.66 -10.69 -0.47
N ALA A 98 -11.03 -11.56 0.32
CA ALA A 98 -10.31 -12.72 -0.21
C ALA A 98 -11.25 -13.69 -0.96
N LYS A 99 -10.87 -14.06 -2.18
CA LYS A 99 -11.52 -15.09 -3.01
C LYS A 99 -10.62 -16.31 -3.13
N ASP A 100 -11.14 -17.42 -3.64
CA ASP A 100 -10.35 -18.65 -3.83
C ASP A 100 -9.11 -18.45 -4.72
N MET A 101 -9.22 -17.64 -5.77
CA MET A 101 -8.08 -17.28 -6.63
C MET A 101 -6.95 -16.62 -5.83
N CYS A 102 -7.27 -15.79 -4.82
CA CYS A 102 -6.27 -15.15 -3.96
C CYS A 102 -5.44 -16.14 -3.15
N ARG A 103 -5.96 -17.35 -2.90
CA ARG A 103 -5.26 -18.42 -2.17
C ARG A 103 -4.33 -19.23 -3.07
N ARG A 104 -4.55 -19.21 -4.38
CA ARG A 104 -3.89 -20.10 -5.35
C ARG A 104 -2.89 -19.35 -6.22
N GLU A 105 -3.22 -18.12 -6.60
CA GLU A 105 -2.47 -17.36 -7.60
C GLU A 105 -1.95 -16.03 -7.03
N GLU A 106 -0.68 -15.73 -7.31
CA GLU A 106 -0.09 -14.44 -6.94
C GLU A 106 -0.66 -13.36 -7.88
N PRO A 107 -1.26 -12.28 -7.35
CA PRO A 107 -1.75 -11.20 -8.19
C PRO A 107 -0.58 -10.47 -8.86
N ARG A 108 -0.71 -10.21 -10.15
CA ARG A 108 0.27 -9.40 -10.89
C ARG A 108 0.13 -7.94 -10.49
N LEU A 109 1.26 -7.22 -10.46
CA LEU A 109 1.25 -5.77 -10.33
C LEU A 109 0.81 -5.16 -11.67
N ILE A 110 -0.45 -4.72 -11.73
CA ILE A 110 -1.05 -4.16 -12.94
C ILE A 110 -1.13 -2.64 -12.86
N LYS A 111 -1.03 -1.96 -14.00
CA LYS A 111 -1.24 -0.50 -14.10
C LYS A 111 -2.74 -0.22 -14.22
N VAL A 112 -3.25 0.72 -13.41
CA VAL A 112 -4.69 1.06 -13.37
C VAL A 112 -4.98 2.49 -13.85
N GLY A 113 -3.95 3.35 -13.93
CA GLY A 113 -4.06 4.73 -14.40
C GLY A 113 -2.82 5.54 -14.05
N GLY A 114 -2.45 6.52 -14.88
CA GLY A 114 -1.33 7.42 -14.59
C GLY A 114 -0.02 6.70 -14.25
N THR A 115 0.44 6.79 -12.99
CA THR A 115 1.57 6.03 -12.44
C THR A 115 1.16 4.95 -11.42
N HIS A 116 -0.14 4.79 -11.19
CA HIS A 116 -0.72 3.92 -10.17
C HIS A 116 -0.78 2.47 -10.65
N HIS A 117 -0.23 1.60 -9.82
CA HIS A 117 -0.17 0.16 -10.00
C HIS A 117 -0.66 -0.55 -8.74
N VAL A 118 -1.31 -1.69 -8.90
CA VAL A 118 -1.82 -2.50 -7.79
C VAL A 118 -1.68 -3.98 -8.09
N ALA A 119 -1.34 -4.78 -7.08
CA ALA A 119 -1.30 -6.23 -7.16
C ALA A 119 -2.51 -6.83 -6.43
N CYS A 120 -3.69 -6.80 -7.07
CA CYS A 120 -4.93 -7.32 -6.50
C CYS A 120 -5.85 -7.96 -7.56
N HIS A 121 -6.35 -9.17 -7.29
CA HIS A 121 -7.31 -9.86 -8.17
C HIS A 121 -8.71 -9.23 -8.22
N SER A 122 -8.99 -8.25 -7.35
CA SER A 122 -10.28 -7.54 -7.35
C SER A 122 -10.24 -6.23 -8.14
N VAL A 123 -9.11 -5.93 -8.79
CA VAL A 123 -8.92 -4.73 -9.60
C VAL A 123 -8.56 -5.16 -11.01
N GLU A 124 -9.20 -4.55 -12.00
CA GLU A 124 -8.97 -4.82 -13.43
C GLU A 124 -8.12 -3.69 -14.04
N MET A 125 -7.45 -3.98 -15.16
CA MET A 125 -6.71 -2.98 -15.92
C MET A 125 -7.70 -2.05 -16.63
N THR A 126 -7.51 -0.73 -16.48
CA THR A 126 -8.21 0.29 -17.27
C THR A 126 -7.49 0.54 -18.59
#